data_AF-A0A8T3KRX9-F1
#
_entry.id   AF-A0A8T3KRX9-F1
#
_cell.length_a   1.000
_cell.length_b   1.000
_cell.length_c   1.000
_cell.angle_alpha   90.00
_cell.angle_beta   90.00
_cell.angle_gamma   90.00
#
_symmetry.space_group_name_H-M   'P 1'
#
loop_
_entity.id
_entity.type
_entity.pdbx_description
1 polymer ?
#
loop_
_entity_poly.entity_id
_entity_poly.type
_entity_poly.pdbx_seq_one_letter_code
_entity_poly.pdbx_strand_id
1 'polypeptide(L)'
;MSTGALNARYLTGSLRDCFQESGGQVNRALLIVAHGSRREASNEEIRRLTERVRAEAGNSYHSVICAFLELADPSIPAGIEQCITEGAEEVVVLPYFLSAGRHVSLDIPQEVEVTQRKHPGVRISIAPYLGGADGISAMLLDCAAEDRV
;
A
#
# COMPACT_ATOMS: atom_id res chain seq x y z
N MET A 1 -11.27 19.48 -31.83
CA MET A 1 -11.39 19.43 -30.35
C MET A 1 -11.85 18.02 -30.01
N SER A 2 -10.92 17.14 -29.66
CA SER A 2 -11.19 15.73 -29.38
C SER A 2 -10.61 15.42 -28.00
N THR A 3 -11.47 15.37 -26.99
CA THR A 3 -11.11 15.04 -25.62
C THR A 3 -11.13 13.52 -25.51
N GLY A 4 -9.95 12.90 -25.55
CA GLY A 4 -9.79 11.46 -25.32
C GLY A 4 -10.00 11.16 -23.84
N ALA A 5 -11.15 10.60 -23.49
CA ALA A 5 -11.36 9.96 -22.20
C ALA A 5 -10.64 8.60 -22.23
N LEU A 6 -9.53 8.49 -21.49
CA LEU A 6 -8.88 7.20 -21.25
C LEU A 6 -9.74 6.39 -20.28
N ASN A 7 -10.22 5.25 -20.77
CA ASN A 7 -11.06 4.33 -20.05
C ASN A 7 -10.29 3.65 -18.91
N ALA A 8 -10.76 3.85 -17.68
CA ALA A 8 -10.41 3.01 -16.53
C ALA A 8 -10.86 1.58 -16.80
N ARG A 9 -9.95 0.73 -17.26
CA ARG A 9 -10.26 -0.65 -17.67
C ARG A 9 -9.22 -1.66 -17.21
N TYR A 10 -8.87 -1.62 -15.93
CA TYR A 10 -8.30 -2.76 -15.20
C TYR A 10 -8.98 -2.91 -13.85
N LEU A 11 -10.19 -3.47 -13.88
CA LEU A 11 -10.86 -4.04 -12.71
C LEU A 11 -11.28 -5.46 -13.08
N THR A 12 -10.37 -6.41 -12.92
CA THR A 12 -10.69 -7.84 -12.99
C THR A 12 -10.61 -8.44 -11.59
N GLY A 13 -11.79 -8.54 -10.97
CA GLY A 13 -12.24 -9.59 -10.05
C GLY A 13 -11.30 -10.09 -8.95
N SER A 14 -11.49 -9.57 -7.73
CA SER A 14 -11.81 -10.34 -6.51
C SER A 14 -11.90 -9.46 -5.24
N LEU A 15 -12.38 -8.21 -5.34
CA LEU A 15 -12.58 -7.35 -4.16
C LEU A 15 -13.89 -6.56 -4.19
N ARG A 16 -14.88 -6.97 -5.01
CA ARG A 16 -16.17 -6.27 -5.10
C ARG A 16 -17.38 -6.97 -4.50
N ASP A 17 -17.30 -8.23 -4.11
CA ASP A 17 -18.42 -8.93 -3.49
C ASP A 17 -18.02 -9.53 -2.15
N CYS A 18 -18.27 -8.79 -1.06
CA CYS A 18 -18.56 -9.32 0.30
C CYS A 18 -18.75 -8.23 1.38
N PHE A 19 -18.80 -6.94 1.04
CA PHE A 19 -19.11 -5.90 2.05
C PHE A 19 -20.33 -5.09 1.68
N GLN A 20 -21.50 -5.72 1.84
CA GLN A 20 -22.72 -5.03 2.22
C GLN A 20 -23.52 -5.89 3.20
N GLU A 21 -23.17 -5.86 4.49
CA GLU A 21 -24.12 -6.07 5.59
C GLU A 21 -23.69 -5.24 6.82
N SER A 22 -24.52 -4.22 7.12
CA SER A 22 -24.77 -3.53 8.41
C SER A 22 -23.68 -3.40 9.48
N GLY A 23 -23.22 -2.15 9.73
CA GLY A 23 -22.75 -1.69 11.05
C GLY A 23 -21.29 -1.21 11.13
N GLY A 24 -21.09 0.11 10.98
CA GLY A 24 -19.81 0.81 11.22
C GLY A 24 -18.80 0.65 10.09
N GLN A 25 -18.46 1.75 9.40
CA GLN A 25 -17.33 1.75 8.48
C GLN A 25 -16.05 1.66 9.32
N VAL A 26 -15.36 0.51 9.25
CA VAL A 26 -14.06 0.32 9.93
C VAL A 26 -13.07 1.32 9.35
N ASN A 27 -12.42 2.10 10.20
CA ASN A 27 -11.40 3.05 9.77
C ASN A 27 -10.13 2.28 9.37
N ARG A 28 -10.05 1.90 8.09
CA ARG A 28 -8.92 1.17 7.52
C ARG A 28 -7.88 2.12 6.94
N ALA A 29 -6.61 1.97 7.33
CA ALA A 29 -5.48 2.67 6.74
C ALA A 29 -4.64 1.73 5.85
N LEU A 30 -4.03 2.29 4.81
CA LEU A 30 -3.04 1.62 3.96
C LEU A 30 -1.66 2.22 4.21
N LEU A 31 -0.71 1.38 4.60
CA LEU A 31 0.70 1.74 4.76
C LEU A 31 1.53 1.10 3.65
N ILE A 32 2.01 1.91 2.71
CA ILE A 32 2.89 1.46 1.63
C ILE A 32 4.33 1.44 2.16
N VAL A 33 4.95 0.26 2.20
CA VAL A 33 6.32 0.08 2.72
C VAL A 33 7.30 -0.10 1.58
N ALA A 34 8.17 0.87 1.37
CA ALA A 34 9.30 0.77 0.44
C ALA A 34 10.61 0.49 1.19
N HIS A 35 11.67 0.13 0.47
CA HIS A 35 12.98 -0.06 1.09
C HIS A 35 13.54 1.24 1.67
N GLY A 36 13.36 2.36 0.95
CA GLY A 36 14.03 3.63 1.22
C GLY A 36 15.42 3.72 0.58
N SER A 37 15.88 4.94 0.36
CA SER A 37 17.08 5.25 -0.42
C SER A 37 17.84 6.41 0.20
N ARG A 38 19.17 6.40 0.04
CA ARG A 38 20.00 7.59 0.34
C ARG A 38 19.75 8.75 -0.62
N ARG A 39 19.17 8.46 -1.79
CA ARG A 39 18.78 9.48 -2.76
C ARG A 39 17.37 9.95 -2.44
N GLU A 40 17.26 11.17 -1.94
CA GLU A 40 15.96 11.72 -1.53
C GLU A 40 14.93 11.77 -2.66
N ALA A 41 15.37 12.00 -3.89
CA ALA A 41 14.48 11.96 -5.06
C ALA A 41 13.76 10.61 -5.21
N SER A 42 14.39 9.48 -4.86
CA SER A 42 13.75 8.16 -4.89
C SER A 42 12.71 8.00 -3.79
N ASN A 43 12.94 8.58 -2.60
CA ASN A 43 11.96 8.55 -1.51
C ASN A 43 10.75 9.42 -1.87
N GLU A 44 10.99 10.57 -2.50
CA GLU A 44 9.97 11.49 -3.00
C GLU A 44 9.09 10.87 -4.10
N GLU A 45 9.65 10.02 -4.97
CA GLU A 45 8.86 9.23 -5.93
C GLU A 45 7.84 8.32 -5.24
N ILE A 46 8.23 7.66 -4.15
CA ILE A 46 7.32 6.83 -3.33
C ILE A 46 6.26 7.68 -2.65
N ARG A 47 6.62 8.85 -2.10
CA ARG A 47 5.65 9.78 -1.51
C ARG A 47 4.62 10.24 -2.54
N ARG A 48 5.07 10.61 -3.75
CA ARG A 48 4.16 11.00 -4.85
C ARG A 48 3.28 9.85 -5.31
N LEU A 49 3.80 8.63 -5.39
CA LEU A 49 2.99 7.45 -5.67
C LEU A 49 1.91 7.26 -4.61
N THR A 50 2.27 7.40 -3.35
CA THR A 50 1.36 7.26 -2.21
C THR A 50 0.22 8.28 -2.29
N GLU A 51 0.51 9.54 -2.62
CA GLU A 51 -0.54 10.55 -2.82
C GLU A 51 -1.46 10.24 -4.00
N ARG A 52 -0.94 9.68 -5.09
CA ARG A 52 -1.79 9.22 -6.20
C ARG A 52 -2.70 8.08 -5.77
N VAL A 53 -2.15 7.07 -5.09
CA VAL A 53 -2.93 5.95 -4.54
C VAL A 53 -4.00 6.47 -3.59
N ARG A 54 -3.67 7.43 -2.73
CA ARG A 54 -4.63 8.09 -1.83
C ARG A 54 -5.78 8.76 -2.59
N ALA A 55 -5.47 9.50 -3.65
CA ALA A 55 -6.48 10.17 -4.47
C ALA A 55 -7.40 9.19 -5.22
N GLU A 56 -6.88 8.01 -5.59
CA GLU A 56 -7.60 6.99 -6.34
C GLU A 56 -8.33 5.95 -5.45
N ALA A 57 -7.94 5.83 -4.17
CA ALA A 57 -8.49 4.85 -3.22
C ALA A 57 -9.97 5.06 -2.89
N GLY A 58 -10.50 6.27 -3.09
CA GLY A 58 -11.86 6.65 -2.70
C GLY A 58 -12.11 6.41 -1.20
N ASN A 59 -13.27 5.85 -0.86
CA ASN A 59 -13.65 5.56 0.53
C ASN A 59 -13.14 4.20 1.04
N SER A 60 -12.32 3.49 0.25
CA SER A 60 -11.81 2.16 0.60
C SER A 60 -10.80 2.20 1.75
N TYR A 61 -10.10 3.33 1.88
CA TYR A 61 -9.13 3.60 2.93
C TYR A 61 -9.36 4.99 3.51
N HIS A 62 -9.44 5.07 4.84
CA HIS A 62 -9.52 6.32 5.58
C HIS A 62 -8.22 7.14 5.46
N SER A 63 -7.07 6.46 5.45
CA SER A 63 -5.75 7.08 5.29
C SER A 63 -4.86 6.20 4.42
N VAL A 64 -3.98 6.83 3.64
CA VAL A 64 -2.96 6.15 2.84
C VAL A 64 -1.65 6.92 3.02
N ILE A 65 -0.63 6.26 3.58
CA ILE A 65 0.68 6.85 3.83
C ILE A 65 1.79 5.88 3.43
N CYS A 66 3.03 6.36 3.34
CA CYS A 66 4.19 5.51 3.13
C CYS A 66 5.12 5.48 4.34
N ALA A 67 5.82 4.36 4.48
CA ALA A 67 6.96 4.21 5.37
C ALA A 67 8.10 3.50 4.64
N PHE A 68 9.27 3.54 5.27
CA PHE A 68 10.49 2.98 4.72
C PHE A 68 11.09 1.98 5.70
N LEU A 69 11.62 0.89 5.16
CA LEU A 69 12.30 -0.13 5.95
C LEU A 69 13.63 0.41 6.50
N GLU A 70 14.39 1.13 5.67
CA GLU A 70 15.68 1.73 6.03
C GLU A 70 15.90 3.05 5.27
N LEU A 71 16.92 3.82 5.66
CA LEU A 71 17.49 4.96 4.91
C LEU A 71 16.59 6.19 4.73
N ALA A 72 15.32 6.12 5.10
CA ALA A 72 14.37 7.21 4.97
C ALA A 72 13.29 7.12 6.07
N ASP A 73 12.60 8.23 6.27
CA ASP A 73 11.52 8.37 7.25
C ASP A 73 10.16 8.61 6.56
N PRO A 74 9.06 8.17 7.20
CA PRO A 74 9.01 7.50 8.51
C PRO A 74 9.38 6.01 8.44
N SER A 75 9.84 5.44 9.55
CA SER A 75 10.03 3.99 9.69
C SER A 75 8.70 3.23 9.70
N ILE A 76 8.71 1.91 9.48
CA ILE A 76 7.50 1.08 9.50
C ILE A 76 6.71 1.24 10.82
N PRO A 77 7.33 1.11 12.02
CA PRO A 77 6.60 1.36 13.26
C PRO A 77 6.03 2.77 13.35
N ALA A 78 6.81 3.79 12.97
CA ALA A 78 6.33 5.17 13.01
C ALA A 78 5.14 5.43 12.07
N GLY A 79 5.15 4.81 10.89
CA GLY A 79 4.01 4.86 9.96
C GLY A 79 2.76 4.18 10.54
N ILE A 80 2.91 2.99 11.15
CA ILE A 80 1.78 2.31 11.81
C ILE A 80 1.23 3.17 12.95
N GLU A 81 2.09 3.72 13.81
CA GLU A 81 1.70 4.62 14.91
C GLU A 81 0.94 5.86 14.40
N GLN A 82 1.38 6.42 13.28
CA GLN A 82 0.68 7.52 12.63
C GLN A 82 -0.73 7.10 12.20
N CYS A 83 -0.88 5.96 11.51
CA CYS A 83 -2.21 5.45 11.13
C CYS A 83 -3.13 5.29 12.36
N ILE A 84 -2.62 4.74 13.45
CA ILE A 84 -3.38 4.52 14.69
C ILE A 84 -3.79 5.87 15.32
N THR A 85 -2.87 6.83 15.36
CA THR A 85 -3.14 8.18 15.88
C THR A 85 -4.19 8.91 15.04
N GLU A 86 -4.23 8.65 13.74
CA GLU A 86 -5.26 9.15 12.81
C GLU A 86 -6.60 8.40 12.95
N GLY A 87 -6.73 7.47 13.88
CA GLY A 87 -7.98 6.78 14.20
C GLY A 87 -8.20 5.47 13.43
N ALA A 88 -7.14 4.87 12.88
CA ALA A 88 -7.23 3.57 12.23
C ALA A 88 -7.53 2.45 13.24
N GLU A 89 -8.57 1.67 12.94
CA GLU A 89 -8.90 0.41 13.62
C GLU A 89 -8.24 -0.79 12.94
N GLU A 90 -7.88 -0.61 11.67
CA GLU A 90 -7.13 -1.58 10.87
C GLU A 90 -6.05 -0.90 10.04
N VAL A 91 -4.85 -1.48 10.01
CA VAL A 91 -3.74 -1.05 9.17
C VAL A 91 -3.35 -2.19 8.24
N VAL A 92 -3.43 -1.95 6.93
CA VAL A 92 -2.95 -2.87 5.90
C VAL A 92 -1.56 -2.42 5.47
N VAL A 93 -0.56 -3.24 5.75
CA VAL A 93 0.83 -3.01 5.35
C VAL A 93 1.06 -3.64 3.99
N LEU A 94 1.38 -2.84 2.99
CA LEU A 94 1.66 -3.29 1.61
C LEU A 94 3.16 -3.16 1.32
N PRO A 95 3.91 -4.28 1.23
CA PRO A 95 5.30 -4.24 0.82
C PRO A 95 5.43 -3.87 -0.67
N TYR A 96 5.95 -2.67 -0.95
CA TYR A 96 6.28 -2.19 -2.29
C TYR A 96 7.62 -2.76 -2.77
N PHE A 97 7.66 -4.08 -2.94
CA PHE A 97 8.83 -4.87 -3.36
C PHE A 97 8.44 -5.84 -4.48
N LEU A 98 9.33 -6.04 -5.45
CA LEU A 98 9.10 -6.96 -6.58
C LEU A 98 9.50 -8.41 -6.28
N SER A 99 10.16 -8.69 -5.15
CA SER A 99 10.58 -10.04 -4.77
C SER A 99 10.54 -10.26 -3.27
N ALA A 100 10.26 -11.49 -2.84
CA ALA A 100 10.21 -11.92 -1.44
C ALA A 100 11.59 -12.19 -0.84
N GLY A 101 12.53 -11.24 -0.99
CA GLY A 101 13.83 -11.33 -0.33
C GLY A 101 13.71 -11.32 1.21
N ARG A 102 14.86 -11.25 1.90
CA ARG A 102 14.94 -11.19 3.37
C ARG A 102 14.01 -10.12 3.96
N HIS A 103 13.99 -8.93 3.35
CA HIS A 103 13.19 -7.79 3.81
C HIS A 103 11.70 -8.08 3.89
N VAL A 104 11.12 -8.64 2.84
CA VAL A 104 9.69 -8.97 2.80
C VAL A 104 9.38 -10.15 3.71
N SER A 105 10.24 -11.16 3.73
CA SER A 105 9.96 -12.43 4.41
C SER A 105 10.25 -12.42 5.91
N LEU A 106 11.12 -11.53 6.40
CA LEU A 106 11.57 -11.50 7.79
C LEU A 106 11.48 -10.09 8.40
N ASP A 107 12.12 -9.10 7.80
CA ASP A 107 12.32 -7.81 8.46
C ASP A 107 10.98 -7.03 8.61
N ILE A 108 10.15 -6.95 7.56
CA ILE A 108 8.82 -6.30 7.63
C ILE A 108 7.88 -7.01 8.62
N PRO A 109 7.70 -8.34 8.58
CA PRO A 109 6.91 -9.05 9.59
C PRO A 109 7.35 -8.79 11.02
N GLN A 110 8.67 -8.68 11.29
CA GLN A 110 9.19 -8.40 12.62
C GLN A 110 8.80 -7.00 13.11
N GLU A 111 8.97 -5.97 12.28
CA GLU A 111 8.57 -4.59 12.62
C GLU A 111 7.05 -4.47 12.89
N VAL A 112 6.25 -5.17 12.08
CA VAL A 112 4.80 -5.24 12.24
C VAL A 112 4.42 -5.95 13.54
N GLU A 113 5.03 -7.10 13.83
CA GLU A 113 4.73 -7.87 15.05
C GLU A 113 5.08 -7.09 16.33
N VAL A 114 6.22 -6.38 16.32
CA VAL A 114 6.61 -5.48 17.43
C VAL A 114 5.54 -4.43 17.68
N THR A 115 4.99 -3.83 16.63
CA THR A 115 3.98 -2.76 16.75
C THR A 115 2.61 -3.33 17.12
N GLN A 116 2.22 -4.48 16.56
CA GLN A 116 0.97 -5.19 16.91
C GLN A 116 0.90 -5.56 18.39
N ARG A 117 2.03 -5.96 19.01
CA ARG A 117 2.08 -6.24 20.46
C ARG A 117 1.82 -5.00 21.32
N LYS A 118 2.17 -3.81 20.83
CA LYS A 118 1.91 -2.53 21.54
C LYS A 118 0.45 -2.10 21.42
N HIS A 119 -0.22 -2.48 20.33
CA HIS A 119 -1.58 -2.06 19.98
C HIS A 119 -2.52 -3.25 19.76
N PRO A 120 -2.85 -4.04 20.80
CA PRO A 120 -3.69 -5.24 20.65
C PRO A 120 -5.14 -4.92 20.21
N GLY A 121 -5.59 -3.67 20.33
CA GLY A 121 -6.92 -3.21 19.89
C GLY A 121 -7.01 -2.83 18.42
N VAL A 122 -5.89 -2.75 17.70
CA VAL A 122 -5.84 -2.40 16.28
C VAL A 122 -5.40 -3.63 15.50
N ARG A 123 -6.10 -3.93 14.39
CA ARG A 123 -5.71 -5.02 13.50
C ARG A 123 -4.63 -4.57 12.54
N ILE A 124 -3.45 -5.19 12.58
CA ILE A 124 -2.39 -4.92 11.60
C ILE A 124 -2.19 -6.19 10.77
N SER A 125 -2.30 -6.04 9.45
CA SER A 125 -2.14 -7.15 8.50
C SER A 125 -1.12 -6.80 7.43
N ILE A 126 -0.46 -7.82 6.88
CA ILE A 126 0.50 -7.65 5.78
C ILE A 126 -0.14 -8.24 4.52
N ALA A 127 -0.32 -7.39 3.50
CA ALA A 127 -0.77 -7.82 2.18
C ALA A 127 0.36 -8.55 1.43
N PRO A 128 0.05 -9.29 0.34
CA PRO A 128 1.10 -9.77 -0.56
C PRO A 128 2.01 -8.61 -1.00
N TYR A 129 3.31 -8.84 -1.06
CA TYR A 129 4.24 -7.90 -1.66
C TYR A 129 3.89 -7.67 -3.13
N LEU A 130 4.20 -6.49 -3.69
CA LEU A 130 3.79 -6.10 -5.04
C LEU A 130 4.13 -7.17 -6.11
N GLY A 131 5.34 -7.72 -6.07
CA GLY A 131 5.76 -8.78 -7.00
C GLY A 131 5.03 -10.11 -6.86
N GLY A 132 4.35 -10.35 -5.73
CA GLY A 132 3.55 -11.53 -5.45
C GLY A 132 2.05 -11.29 -5.56
N ALA A 133 1.62 -10.11 -6.02
CA ALA A 133 0.21 -9.81 -6.23
C ALA A 133 -0.30 -10.51 -7.52
N ASP A 134 -1.49 -11.11 -7.47
CA ASP A 134 -2.07 -11.86 -8.60
C ASP A 134 -2.11 -11.03 -9.91
N GLY A 135 -2.36 -9.73 -9.80
CA GLY A 135 -2.44 -8.80 -10.93
C GLY A 135 -1.09 -8.33 -11.51
N ILE A 136 0.04 -8.71 -10.92
CA ILE A 136 1.36 -8.18 -11.33
C ILE A 136 1.70 -8.54 -12.78
N SER A 137 1.33 -9.74 -13.22
CA SER A 137 1.60 -10.22 -14.57
C SER A 137 0.85 -9.39 -15.62
N ALA A 138 -0.42 -9.08 -15.37
CA ALA A 138 -1.23 -8.22 -16.23
C ALA A 138 -0.63 -6.80 -16.29
N MET A 139 -0.33 -6.22 -15.13
CA MET A 139 0.29 -4.89 -15.04
C MET A 139 1.62 -4.81 -15.83
N LEU A 140 2.46 -5.84 -15.74
CA LEU A 140 3.71 -5.90 -16.51
C LEU A 140 3.47 -5.97 -18.03
N LEU A 141 2.45 -6.72 -18.46
CA LEU A 141 2.06 -6.78 -19.87
C LEU A 141 1.52 -5.44 -20.37
N ASP A 142 0.75 -4.73 -19.54
CA ASP A 142 0.21 -3.41 -19.87
C ASP A 142 1.34 -2.38 -20.01
N CYS A 143 2.27 -2.34 -19.05
CA CYS A 143 3.46 -1.49 -19.14
C CYS A 143 4.31 -1.81 -20.38
N ALA A 144 4.40 -3.08 -20.80
CA ALA A 144 5.13 -3.46 -22.00
C ALA A 144 4.36 -3.12 -23.31
N ALA A 145 3.03 -2.99 -23.24
CA ALA A 145 2.18 -2.61 -24.35
C ALA A 145 2.08 -1.08 -24.51
N GLU A 146 2.22 -0.33 -23.41
CA GLU A 146 2.40 1.12 -23.36
C GLU A 146 3.78 1.53 -23.91
N ASP A 147 4.02 1.29 -25.20
CA ASP A 147 4.96 2.01 -26.09
C ASP A 147 5.22 1.19 -27.38
N ARG A 148 4.20 1.17 -28.24
CA ARG A 148 4.41 1.02 -29.69
C ARG A 148 3.96 2.32 -30.38
N VAL A 149 4.77 3.37 -30.25
CA VAL A 149 4.75 4.56 -31.11
C VAL A 149 6.12 4.73 -31.74
#